data_AF-A0A349UJA9-F1
#
_entry.id   AF-A0A349UJA9-F1
#
_cell.length_a   1.000
_cell.length_b   1.000
_cell.length_c   1.000
_cell.angle_alpha   90.00
_cell.angle_beta   90.00
_cell.angle_gamma   90.00
#
_symmetry.space_group_name_H-M   'P 1'
#
loop_
_entity.id
_entity.type
_entity.pdbx_description
1 polymer ?
#
loop_
_entity_poly.entity_id
_entity_poly.type
_entity_poly.pdbx_seq_one_letter_code
_entity_poly.pdbx_strand_id
1 'polypeptide(L)'
;MLRSLRENIARTCCLPRNDALLLNRARMLPRDERELVVAFFVHGQSVKSLASLVGRPTGTVRSRLWRLARRLASQKFLDVMRALPYLSPEDAALARMRYGQNLPRRVLCSRLGIKRYALTRRLVNLNAQVQALRRVRNPSLVREAIDRLSQPAAPALCADD
;
A
#
# COMPACT_ATOMS: atom_id res chain seq x y z
N MET A 1 28.77 -1.62 -14.32
CA MET A 1 27.61 -0.84 -14.81
C MET A 1 26.88 -0.21 -13.62
N LEU A 2 26.92 1.12 -13.51
CA LEU A 2 26.13 1.88 -12.53
C LEU A 2 24.67 1.89 -12.98
N ARG A 3 23.76 1.25 -12.22
CA ARG A 3 22.33 1.25 -12.53
C ARG A 3 21.72 2.63 -12.25
N SER A 4 20.74 3.03 -13.05
CA SER A 4 20.00 4.27 -12.81
C SER A 4 19.31 4.24 -11.44
N LEU A 5 19.18 5.39 -10.77
CA LEU A 5 18.48 5.46 -9.48
C LEU A 5 17.04 4.94 -9.59
N ARG A 6 16.39 5.14 -10.75
CA ARG A 6 15.06 4.61 -11.07
C ARG A 6 15.05 3.09 -11.00
N GLU A 7 15.97 2.41 -11.70
CA GLU A 7 16.07 0.95 -11.68
C GLU A 7 16.40 0.42 -10.29
N ASN A 8 17.27 1.12 -9.54
CA ASN A 8 17.62 0.73 -8.18
C ASN A 8 16.37 0.75 -7.28
N ILE A 9 15.63 1.87 -7.27
CA ILE A 9 14.40 1.98 -6.48
C ILE A 9 13.35 0.95 -6.92
N ALA A 10 13.12 0.83 -8.24
CA ALA A 10 12.12 -0.08 -8.78
C ALA A 10 12.43 -1.54 -8.42
N ARG A 11 13.69 -1.96 -8.50
CA ARG A 11 14.12 -3.31 -8.15
C ARG A 11 14.01 -3.56 -6.65
N THR A 12 14.57 -2.69 -5.82
CA THR A 12 14.58 -2.90 -4.36
C THR A 12 13.19 -2.84 -3.75
N CYS A 13 12.28 -2.05 -4.31
CA CYS A 13 10.90 -1.97 -3.84
C CYS A 13 9.97 -2.97 -4.55
N CYS A 14 10.46 -3.83 -5.44
CA CYS A 14 9.63 -4.76 -6.23
C CYS A 14 8.45 -4.05 -6.94
N LEU A 15 8.71 -2.87 -7.51
CA LEU A 15 7.71 -2.17 -8.31
C LEU A 15 7.45 -2.92 -9.62
N PRO A 16 6.21 -2.85 -10.15
CA PRO A 16 5.90 -3.40 -11.45
C PRO A 16 6.74 -2.69 -12.52
N ARG A 17 7.29 -3.46 -13.47
CA ARG A 17 8.04 -2.92 -14.61
C ARG A 17 7.12 -2.31 -15.68
N ASN A 18 5.85 -2.67 -15.67
CA ASN A 18 4.86 -2.16 -16.61
C ASN A 18 4.33 -0.79 -16.15
N ASP A 19 4.59 0.24 -16.96
CA ASP A 19 4.18 1.62 -16.69
C ASP A 19 2.67 1.76 -16.53
N ALA A 20 1.84 1.04 -17.30
CA ALA A 20 0.38 1.08 -17.17
C ALA A 20 -0.09 0.58 -15.79
N LEU A 21 0.56 -0.47 -15.27
CA LEU A 21 0.25 -0.99 -13.94
C LEU A 21 0.68 0.00 -12.86
N LEU A 22 1.85 0.61 -13.02
CA LEU A 22 2.33 1.63 -12.09
C LEU A 22 1.43 2.86 -12.08
N LEU A 23 1.00 3.35 -13.25
CA LEU A 23 0.05 4.45 -13.39
C LEU A 23 -1.27 4.14 -12.68
N ASN A 24 -1.82 2.94 -12.86
CA ASN A 24 -3.04 2.52 -12.16
C ASN A 24 -2.88 2.51 -10.64
N ARG A 25 -1.72 2.10 -10.11
CA ARG A 25 -1.44 2.19 -8.67
C ARG A 25 -1.25 3.66 -8.23
N ALA A 26 -0.57 4.47 -9.03
CA ALA A 26 -0.33 5.87 -8.74
C ALA A 26 -1.63 6.70 -8.71
N ARG A 27 -2.66 6.32 -9.47
CA ARG A 27 -4.01 6.95 -9.40
C ARG A 27 -4.65 6.88 -8.02
N MET A 28 -4.23 5.93 -7.19
CA MET A 28 -4.70 5.80 -5.80
C MET A 28 -4.03 6.82 -4.86
N LEU A 29 -2.93 7.46 -5.28
CA LEU A 29 -2.23 8.45 -4.47
C LEU A 29 -2.91 9.83 -4.53
N PRO A 30 -2.67 10.69 -3.53
CA PRO A 30 -2.95 12.13 -3.65
C PRO A 30 -2.28 12.72 -4.90
N ARG A 31 -2.90 13.76 -5.46
CA ARG A 31 -2.48 14.37 -6.75
C ARG A 31 -0.98 14.68 -6.80
N ASP A 32 -0.46 15.42 -5.82
CA ASP A 32 0.95 15.83 -5.78
C ASP A 32 1.91 14.63 -5.74
N GLU A 33 1.52 13.56 -5.04
CA GLU A 33 2.34 12.36 -4.91
C GLU A 33 2.27 11.49 -6.15
N ARG A 34 1.10 11.44 -6.79
CA ARG A 34 0.89 10.80 -8.09
C ARG A 34 1.76 11.48 -9.15
N GLU A 35 1.70 12.79 -9.25
CA GLU A 35 2.48 13.56 -10.24
C GLU A 35 3.99 13.34 -10.04
N LEU A 36 4.46 13.35 -8.78
CA LEU A 36 5.87 13.05 -8.47
C LEU A 36 6.28 11.62 -8.89
N VAL A 37 5.43 10.63 -8.65
CA VAL A 37 5.68 9.23 -9.06
C VAL A 37 5.69 9.11 -10.58
N VAL A 38 4.73 9.72 -11.28
CA VAL A 38 4.63 9.70 -12.75
C VAL A 38 5.86 10.35 -13.38
N ALA A 39 6.23 11.53 -12.92
CA ALA A 39 7.38 12.26 -13.43
C ALA A 39 8.69 11.47 -13.27
N PHE A 40 8.90 10.83 -12.11
CA PHE A 40 10.11 10.06 -11.86
C PHE A 40 10.12 8.69 -12.56
N PHE A 41 9.07 7.89 -12.36
CA PHE A 41 9.06 6.49 -12.77
C PHE A 41 8.52 6.25 -14.18
N VAL A 42 7.76 7.17 -14.77
CA VAL A 42 7.22 7.01 -16.13
C VAL A 42 8.00 7.90 -17.08
N HIS A 43 8.13 9.19 -16.78
CA HIS A 43 8.85 10.14 -17.64
C HIS A 43 10.37 10.16 -17.43
N GLY A 44 10.89 9.42 -16.45
CA GLY A 44 12.33 9.30 -16.22
C GLY A 44 13.02 10.59 -15.76
N GLN A 45 12.28 11.55 -15.20
CA GLN A 45 12.87 12.79 -14.73
C GLN A 45 13.87 12.53 -13.60
N SER A 46 14.97 13.29 -13.58
CA SER A 46 15.98 13.17 -12.54
C SER A 46 15.47 13.71 -11.20
N VAL A 47 15.93 13.15 -10.08
CA VAL A 47 15.57 13.65 -8.74
C VAL A 47 16.00 15.10 -8.55
N LYS A 48 17.12 15.52 -9.16
CA LYS A 48 17.59 16.90 -9.11
C LYS A 48 16.62 17.85 -9.80
N SER A 49 16.11 17.48 -10.98
CA SER A 49 15.08 18.26 -11.69
C SER A 49 13.79 18.35 -10.88
N LEU A 50 13.30 17.23 -10.34
CA LEU A 50 12.12 17.21 -9.47
C LEU A 50 12.29 18.05 -8.20
N ALA A 51 13.48 18.01 -7.60
CA ALA A 51 13.83 18.82 -6.43
C ALA A 51 13.76 20.33 -6.72
N SER A 52 14.27 20.75 -7.88
CA SER A 52 14.17 22.13 -8.36
C SER A 52 12.71 22.54 -8.59
N LEU A 53 11.91 21.69 -9.25
CA LEU A 53 10.50 21.98 -9.56
C LEU A 53 9.62 22.11 -8.30
N VAL A 54 9.87 21.29 -7.28
CA VAL A 54 9.07 21.28 -6.04
C VAL A 54 9.65 22.22 -4.98
N GLY A 55 10.81 22.84 -5.21
CA GLY A 55 11.47 23.72 -4.26
C GLY A 55 11.89 23.00 -2.97
N ARG A 56 12.40 21.77 -3.08
CA ARG A 56 12.81 20.93 -1.93
C ARG A 56 14.21 20.35 -2.12
N PRO A 57 14.96 20.06 -1.04
CA PRO A 57 16.26 19.42 -1.17
C PRO A 57 16.18 18.06 -1.87
N THR A 58 17.17 17.75 -2.71
CA THR A 58 17.27 16.48 -3.47
C THR A 58 17.17 15.26 -2.56
N GLY A 59 17.82 15.29 -1.39
CA GLY A 59 17.75 14.21 -0.40
C GLY A 59 16.32 13.96 0.12
N THR A 60 15.55 15.03 0.33
CA THR A 60 14.15 14.95 0.78
C THR A 60 13.26 14.34 -0.31
N VAL A 61 13.43 14.78 -1.57
CA VAL A 61 12.66 14.22 -2.70
C VAL A 61 13.02 12.75 -2.92
N ARG A 62 14.30 12.38 -2.86
CA ARG A 62 14.76 10.99 -2.94
C ARG A 62 14.11 10.12 -1.85
N SER A 63 14.17 10.55 -0.60
CA SER A 63 13.56 9.83 0.53
C SER A 63 12.04 9.76 0.42
N ARG A 64 11.39 10.78 -0.17
CA ARG A 64 9.96 10.75 -0.47
C ARG A 64 9.65 9.72 -1.54
N LEU A 65 10.35 9.72 -2.67
CA LEU A 65 10.19 8.75 -3.76
C LEU A 65 10.35 7.30 -3.27
N TRP A 66 11.34 7.01 -2.42
CA TRP A 66 11.51 5.69 -1.80
C TRP A 66 10.31 5.26 -0.97
N ARG A 67 9.78 6.15 -0.13
CA ARG A 67 8.58 5.86 0.67
C ARG A 67 7.35 5.63 -0.20
N LEU A 68 7.18 6.43 -1.26
CA LEU A 68 6.11 6.27 -2.23
C LEU A 68 6.21 4.93 -2.97
N ALA A 69 7.41 4.56 -3.41
CA ALA A 69 7.69 3.28 -4.07
C ALA A 69 7.33 2.08 -3.16
N ARG A 70 7.82 2.07 -1.92
CA ARG A 70 7.48 1.01 -0.94
C ARG A 70 5.97 0.94 -0.69
N ARG A 71 5.28 2.08 -0.65
CA ARG A 71 3.83 2.12 -0.46
C ARG A 71 3.08 1.55 -1.66
N LEU A 72 3.47 1.91 -2.88
CA LEU A 72 2.88 1.38 -4.12
C LEU A 72 3.16 -0.11 -4.32
N ALA A 73 4.22 -0.64 -3.73
CA ALA A 73 4.52 -2.06 -3.70
C ALA A 73 3.79 -2.82 -2.58
N SER A 74 3.32 -2.12 -1.55
CA SER A 74 2.70 -2.76 -0.38
C SER A 74 1.35 -3.37 -0.75
N GLN A 75 1.22 -4.68 -0.59
CA GLN A 75 -0.05 -5.38 -0.78
C GLN A 75 -1.16 -4.83 0.11
N LYS A 76 -0.82 -4.46 1.36
CA LYS A 76 -1.77 -3.85 2.30
C LYS A 76 -2.34 -2.55 1.75
N PHE A 77 -1.51 -1.70 1.17
CA PHE A 77 -1.98 -0.45 0.54
C PHE A 77 -2.93 -0.77 -0.62
N LEU A 78 -2.55 -1.69 -1.52
CA LEU A 78 -3.37 -2.04 -2.67
C LEU A 78 -4.72 -2.64 -2.27
N ASP A 79 -4.73 -3.54 -1.29
CA ASP A 79 -5.95 -4.18 -0.78
C ASP A 79 -6.91 -3.12 -0.21
N VAL A 80 -6.40 -2.22 0.64
CA VAL A 80 -7.21 -1.14 1.22
C VAL A 80 -7.76 -0.20 0.14
N MET A 81 -6.93 0.26 -0.78
CA MET A 81 -7.37 1.22 -1.80
C MET A 81 -8.39 0.63 -2.76
N ARG A 82 -8.29 -0.68 -3.04
CA ARG A 82 -9.27 -1.44 -3.82
C ARG A 82 -10.58 -1.68 -3.07
N ALA A 83 -10.54 -1.72 -1.74
CA ALA A 83 -11.71 -1.91 -0.90
C ALA A 83 -12.53 -0.62 -0.71
N LEU A 84 -11.97 0.57 -0.99
CA LEU A 84 -12.63 1.87 -0.75
C LEU A 84 -14.08 1.97 -1.26
N PRO A 85 -14.45 1.48 -2.46
CA PRO A 85 -15.84 1.57 -2.95
C PRO A 85 -16.85 0.74 -2.14
N TYR A 86 -16.37 -0.22 -1.36
CA TYR A 86 -17.21 -1.15 -0.58
C TYR A 86 -17.23 -0.82 0.92
N LEU A 87 -16.45 0.18 1.34
CA LEU A 87 -16.42 0.64 2.74
C LEU A 87 -17.48 1.70 2.98
N SER A 88 -17.90 1.84 4.24
CA SER A 88 -18.72 2.98 4.66
C SER A 88 -18.00 4.30 4.31
N PRO A 89 -18.72 5.40 4.02
CA PRO A 89 -18.11 6.67 3.67
C PRO A 89 -17.07 7.15 4.70
N GLU A 90 -17.36 6.95 6.00
CA GLU A 90 -16.46 7.32 7.09
C GLU A 90 -15.19 6.46 7.12
N ASP A 91 -15.32 5.14 6.98
CA ASP A 91 -14.16 4.24 6.98
C ASP A 91 -13.34 4.40 5.71
N ALA A 92 -13.97 4.70 4.57
CA ALA A 92 -13.30 5.06 3.34
C ALA A 92 -12.51 6.38 3.49
N ALA A 93 -13.06 7.38 4.19
CA ALA A 93 -12.35 8.61 4.51
C ALA A 93 -11.14 8.35 5.43
N LEU A 94 -11.32 7.56 6.49
CA LEU A 94 -10.24 7.13 7.38
C LEU A 94 -9.16 6.36 6.62
N ALA A 95 -9.54 5.42 5.74
CA ALA A 95 -8.63 4.66 4.91
C ALA A 95 -7.82 5.57 3.97
N ARG A 96 -8.47 6.53 3.30
CA ARG A 96 -7.79 7.51 2.44
C ARG A 96 -6.78 8.35 3.21
N MET A 97 -7.13 8.83 4.40
CA MET A 97 -6.22 9.60 5.23
C MET A 97 -5.04 8.75 5.74
N ARG A 98 -5.32 7.53 6.22
CA ARG A 98 -4.28 6.68 6.82
C ARG A 98 -3.37 6.03 5.79
N TYR A 99 -3.92 5.50 4.71
CA TYR A 99 -3.17 4.69 3.73
C TYR A 99 -2.87 5.47 2.45
N GLY A 100 -3.81 6.29 1.97
CA GLY A 100 -3.60 7.17 0.81
C GLY A 100 -2.63 8.31 1.11
N GLN A 101 -2.92 9.11 2.14
CA GLN A 101 -2.11 10.27 2.52
C GLN A 101 -0.99 9.93 3.52
N ASN A 102 -0.97 8.70 4.07
CA ASN A 102 0.00 8.25 5.07
C ASN A 102 0.09 9.15 6.31
N LEU A 103 -1.05 9.71 6.76
CA LEU A 103 -1.05 10.57 7.94
C LEU A 103 -0.71 9.79 9.21
N PRO A 104 0.08 10.39 10.14
CA PRO A 104 0.39 9.76 11.41
C PRO A 104 -0.85 9.71 12.30
N ARG A 105 -0.92 8.68 13.17
CA ARG A 105 -2.07 8.46 14.06
C ARG A 105 -2.43 9.68 14.91
N ARG A 106 -1.44 10.43 15.38
CA ARG A 106 -1.65 11.68 16.15
C ARG A 106 -2.46 12.72 15.37
N VAL A 107 -2.14 12.91 14.08
CA VAL A 107 -2.86 13.84 13.19
C VAL A 107 -4.26 13.30 12.90
N LEU A 108 -4.41 11.99 12.70
CA LEU A 108 -5.73 11.37 12.51
C LEU A 108 -6.64 11.56 13.74
N CYS A 109 -6.13 11.32 14.95
CA CYS A 109 -6.90 11.56 16.19
C CYS A 109 -7.36 13.01 16.27
N SER A 110 -6.46 13.96 15.98
CA SER A 110 -6.76 15.39 16.05
C SER A 110 -7.81 15.80 15.01
N ARG A 111 -7.71 15.29 13.78
CA ARG A 111 -8.68 15.58 12.69
C ARG A 111 -10.05 14.96 12.92
N LEU A 112 -10.11 13.79 13.54
CA LEU A 112 -11.35 13.06 13.77
C LEU A 112 -12.01 13.39 15.12
N GLY A 113 -11.33 14.14 16.00
CA GLY A 113 -11.81 14.40 17.35
C GLY A 113 -11.91 13.15 18.24
N ILE A 114 -11.15 12.09 17.94
CA ILE A 114 -11.22 10.82 18.68
C ILE A 114 -9.93 10.52 19.46
N LYS A 115 -10.09 9.82 20.58
CA LYS A 115 -8.97 9.33 21.40
C LYS A 115 -8.19 8.21 20.68
N ARG A 116 -6.90 8.05 21.03
CA ARG A 116 -5.97 7.09 20.38
C ARG A 116 -6.45 5.63 20.43
N TYR A 117 -7.05 5.19 21.53
CA TYR A 117 -7.54 3.82 21.65
C TYR A 117 -8.73 3.57 20.70
N ALA A 118 -9.65 4.54 20.58
CA ALA A 118 -10.78 4.47 19.67
C ALA A 118 -10.31 4.40 18.21
N LEU A 119 -9.34 5.24 17.82
CA LEU A 119 -8.71 5.16 16.50
C LEU A 119 -8.09 3.77 16.25
N THR A 120 -7.42 3.21 17.25
CA THR A 120 -6.76 1.90 17.11
C THR A 120 -7.79 0.80 16.88
N ARG A 121 -8.87 0.76 17.66
CA ARG A 121 -9.97 -0.19 17.48
C ARG A 121 -10.62 -0.04 16.10
N ARG A 122 -10.87 1.20 15.67
CA ARG A 122 -11.44 1.49 14.34
C ARG A 122 -10.55 1.01 13.20
N LEU A 123 -9.22 1.20 13.31
CA LEU A 123 -8.27 0.69 12.33
C LEU A 123 -8.18 -0.84 12.31
N VAL A 124 -8.36 -1.51 13.46
CA VAL A 124 -8.43 -2.98 13.53
C VAL A 124 -9.67 -3.48 12.78
N ASN A 125 -10.85 -2.91 13.08
CA ASN A 125 -12.10 -3.25 12.41
C ASN A 125 -12.01 -3.03 10.89
N LEU A 126 -11.46 -1.88 10.47
CA LEU A 126 -11.24 -1.58 9.06
C LEU A 126 -10.33 -2.61 8.38
N ASN A 127 -9.24 -3.04 9.03
CA ASN A 127 -8.38 -4.08 8.47
C ASN A 127 -9.11 -5.43 8.36
N ALA A 128 -9.94 -5.79 9.34
CA ALA A 128 -10.75 -7.01 9.29
C ALA A 128 -11.75 -6.96 8.12
N GLN A 129 -12.43 -5.84 7.91
CA GLN A 129 -13.34 -5.63 6.78
C GLN A 129 -12.60 -5.76 5.43
N VAL A 130 -11.44 -5.12 5.28
CA VAL A 130 -10.62 -5.21 4.05
C VAL A 130 -10.17 -6.65 3.80
N GLN A 131 -9.80 -7.40 4.85
CA GLN A 131 -9.45 -8.81 4.72
C GLN A 131 -10.65 -9.68 4.30
N ALA A 132 -11.84 -9.43 4.84
CA ALA A 132 -13.06 -10.13 4.45
C ALA A 132 -13.39 -9.87 2.96
N LEU A 133 -13.36 -8.60 2.53
CA LEU A 133 -13.59 -8.23 1.13
C LEU A 133 -12.57 -8.87 0.18
N ARG A 134 -11.31 -9.00 0.61
CA ARG A 134 -10.26 -9.66 -0.18
C ARG A 134 -10.58 -11.13 -0.45
N ARG A 135 -11.16 -11.83 0.54
CA ARG A 135 -11.57 -13.23 0.40
C ARG A 135 -12.73 -13.36 -0.60
N VAL A 136 -13.76 -12.53 -0.48
CA VAL A 136 -14.91 -12.53 -1.39
C VAL A 136 -14.49 -12.26 -2.84
N ARG A 137 -13.57 -11.32 -3.05
CA ARG A 137 -13.10 -10.94 -4.39
C ARG A 137 -12.21 -12.00 -5.06
N ASN A 138 -11.56 -12.86 -4.29
CA ASN A 138 -10.70 -13.93 -4.79
C ASN A 138 -11.28 -15.29 -4.35
N PRO A 139 -12.33 -15.80 -5.02
CA PRO A 139 -12.99 -17.04 -4.63
C PRO A 139 -12.06 -18.26 -4.63
N SER A 140 -10.96 -18.22 -5.41
CA SER A 140 -9.90 -19.22 -5.37
C SER A 140 -9.21 -19.32 -4.00
N LEU A 141 -8.98 -18.20 -3.30
CA LEU A 141 -8.40 -18.19 -1.96
C LEU A 141 -9.35 -18.75 -0.90
N VAL A 142 -10.67 -18.66 -1.14
CA VAL A 142 -11.69 -19.24 -0.26
C VAL A 142 -11.73 -20.75 -0.45
N ARG A 143 -11.70 -21.22 -1.71
CA ARG A 143 -11.60 -22.66 -2.03
C ARG A 143 -10.33 -23.29 -1.46
N GLU A 144 -9.16 -22.68 -1.70
CA GLU A 144 -7.89 -23.17 -1.13
C GLU A 144 -7.90 -23.23 0.41
N ALA A 145 -8.57 -22.28 1.07
CA ALA A 145 -8.68 -22.29 2.53
C ALA A 145 -9.63 -23.38 3.03
N ILE A 146 -10.73 -23.64 2.32
CA ILE A 146 -11.64 -24.75 2.60
C ILE A 146 -10.92 -26.09 2.40
N ASP A 147 -10.23 -26.25 1.27
CA ASP A 147 -9.49 -27.49 0.95
C ASP A 147 -8.42 -27.79 2.01
N ARG A 148 -7.74 -26.77 2.55
CA ARG A 148 -6.77 -26.94 3.65
C ARG A 148 -7.41 -27.34 4.99
N LEU A 149 -8.64 -26.91 5.27
CA LEU A 149 -9.37 -27.30 6.47
C LEU A 149 -10.01 -28.69 6.33
N SER A 150 -10.28 -29.11 5.09
CA SER A 150 -10.81 -30.43 4.76
C SER A 150 -9.73 -31.50 4.60
N GLN A 151 -8.46 -31.14 4.51
CA GLN A 151 -7.37 -32.10 4.55
C GLN A 151 -7.29 -32.72 5.95
N PRO A 152 -7.47 -34.05 6.10
CA PRO A 152 -7.33 -34.70 7.40
C PRO A 152 -5.91 -34.43 7.90
N ALA A 153 -5.79 -34.03 9.18
CA ALA A 153 -4.49 -33.84 9.82
C ALA A 153 -3.66 -35.09 9.55
N ALA A 154 -2.52 -34.92 8.86
CA ALA A 154 -1.64 -36.05 8.54
C ALA A 154 -1.37 -36.79 9.86
N PRO A 155 -1.59 -38.11 9.92
CA PRO A 155 -1.37 -38.87 11.14
C PRO A 155 0.08 -38.59 11.57
N ALA A 156 0.23 -38.09 12.80
CA ALA A 156 1.53 -37.96 13.41
C ALA A 156 2.17 -39.35 13.35
N LEU A 157 3.19 -39.50 12.51
CA LEU A 157 4.01 -40.70 12.48
C LEU A 157 4.64 -40.82 13.86
N CYS A 158 4.02 -41.61 14.75
CA CYS A 158 4.68 -42.15 15.92
C CYS A 158 5.82 -43.01 15.38
N ALA A 159 7.02 -42.44 15.36
CA ALA A 159 8.25 -43.22 15.31
C ALA A 159 8.45 -43.75 16.73
N ASP A 160 7.94 -44.96 16.99
CA ASP A 160 8.35 -45.77 18.12
C ASP A 160 9.48 -46.68 17.64
N ASP A 161 10.71 -46.39 18.10
CA ASP A 161 11.87 -47.30 18.09
C ASP A 161 11.85 -48.19 19.32
#